data_AF-A0A9C9N3E7-F1
#
_entry.id   AF-A0A9C9N3E7-F1
#
_cell.length_a   1.000
_cell.length_b   1.000
_cell.length_c   1.000
_cell.angle_alpha   90.00
_cell.angle_beta   90.00
_cell.angle_gamma   90.00
#
_symmetry.space_group_name_H-M   'P 1'
#
loop_
_entity.id
_entity.type
_entity.pdbx_description
1 polymer ?
#
loop_
_entity_poly.entity_id
_entity_poly.type
_entity_poly.pdbx_seq_one_letter_code
_entity_poly.pdbx_strand_id
1 'polypeptide(L)'
;MTRQDMPMLIVYEGELEGQRWMLDQDRVLIGRGTDCDIVVPDRQVSRQHARIERDDGGYLLRDLGSKNRTYVNGQELGSTPYRLRDGDEIQIALCTKMGFVGADATLPLELEGPNRGLHIDRAAKKVFIGGHELTPPLSPAQYRLLELLLDSEGQVISRDEIVTTVWSEEEALGVSEQAIDALVRRLRDRISALDPDHHYIVTVRGHGFRLENR
;
A
#
# COMPACT_ATOMS: atom_id res chain seq x y z
N MET A 1 -24.53 9.72 6.67
CA MET A 1 -23.48 8.93 5.99
C MET A 1 -22.25 9.01 6.86
N THR A 2 -21.81 7.89 7.39
CA THR A 2 -20.58 7.77 8.17
C THR A 2 -19.38 7.98 7.24
N ARG A 3 -18.27 8.51 7.76
CA ARG A 3 -17.04 8.79 6.98
C ARG A 3 -16.43 7.53 6.33
N GLN A 4 -16.90 6.35 6.72
CA GLN A 4 -16.52 5.02 6.21
C GLN A 4 -17.22 4.60 4.91
N ASP A 5 -18.29 5.29 4.48
CA ASP A 5 -19.08 4.91 3.30
C ASP A 5 -18.89 5.87 2.11
N MET A 6 -17.85 6.71 2.16
CA MET A 6 -17.58 7.69 1.10
C MET A 6 -16.48 7.19 0.16
N PRO A 7 -16.66 7.34 -1.16
CA PRO A 7 -15.66 6.94 -2.12
C PRO A 7 -14.45 7.87 -2.00
N MET A 8 -13.29 7.35 -2.38
CA MET A 8 -12.02 8.01 -2.16
C MET A 8 -11.05 7.81 -3.32
N LEU A 9 -10.14 8.76 -3.46
CA LEU A 9 -8.96 8.64 -4.30
C LEU A 9 -7.73 8.42 -3.43
N ILE A 10 -6.86 7.51 -3.86
CA ILE A 10 -5.60 7.17 -3.20
C ILE A 10 -4.47 7.30 -4.21
N VAL A 11 -3.44 8.10 -3.95
CA VAL A 11 -2.29 8.21 -4.87
C VAL A 11 -1.29 7.09 -4.60
N TYR A 12 -0.94 6.35 -5.65
CA TYR A 12 0.01 5.23 -5.63
C TYR A 12 1.38 5.59 -6.19
N GLU A 13 1.45 6.58 -7.08
CA GLU A 13 2.69 7.00 -7.73
C GLU A 13 2.64 8.50 -8.00
N GLY A 14 3.77 9.20 -7.81
CA GLY A 14 3.91 10.64 -8.09
C GLY A 14 4.18 11.48 -6.84
N GLU A 15 4.22 12.81 -7.01
CA GLU A 15 4.59 13.74 -5.93
C GLU A 15 3.67 13.70 -4.70
N LEU A 16 2.46 13.15 -4.85
CA LEU A 16 1.45 13.05 -3.80
C LEU A 16 1.27 11.62 -3.27
N GLU A 17 2.23 10.72 -3.52
CA GLU A 17 2.16 9.31 -3.09
C GLU A 17 1.72 9.17 -1.62
N GLY A 18 0.75 8.28 -1.39
CA GLY A 18 0.17 8.02 -0.07
C GLY A 18 -0.95 8.97 0.36
N GLN A 19 -1.16 10.11 -0.32
CA GLN A 19 -2.27 11.01 -0.02
C GLN A 19 -3.62 10.42 -0.43
N ARG A 20 -4.65 10.83 0.32
CA ARG A 20 -6.02 10.33 0.16
C ARG A 20 -7.01 11.48 0.20
N TRP A 21 -7.97 11.47 -0.72
CA TRP A 21 -9.08 12.42 -0.74
C TRP A 21 -10.40 11.68 -0.70
N MET A 22 -11.27 12.09 0.21
CA MET A 22 -12.67 11.71 0.14
C MET A 22 -13.33 12.49 -0.98
N LEU A 23 -14.17 11.83 -1.77
CA LEU A 23 -15.00 12.49 -2.78
C LEU A 23 -16.32 12.90 -2.12
N ASP A 24 -16.24 13.92 -1.28
CA ASP A 24 -17.36 14.46 -0.50
C ASP A 24 -18.10 15.62 -1.20
N GLN A 25 -17.66 15.99 -2.41
CA GLN A 25 -18.23 17.03 -3.25
C GLN A 25 -18.79 16.45 -4.55
N ASP A 26 -19.80 17.12 -5.11
CA ASP A 26 -20.38 16.74 -6.42
C ASP A 26 -19.39 16.88 -7.57
N ARG A 27 -18.34 17.67 -7.37
CA ARG A 27 -17.29 17.92 -8.36
C ARG A 27 -15.94 18.04 -7.66
N VAL A 28 -14.94 17.35 -8.21
CA VAL A 28 -13.53 17.45 -7.80
C VAL A 28 -12.68 17.75 -9.02
N LEU A 29 -11.91 18.83 -8.96
CA LEU A 29 -10.99 19.28 -10.00
C LEU A 29 -9.56 18.86 -9.65
N ILE A 30 -8.90 18.22 -10.62
CA ILE A 30 -7.52 17.74 -10.49
C ILE A 30 -6.64 18.50 -11.48
N GLY A 31 -5.53 19.06 -11.01
CA GLY A 31 -4.60 19.79 -11.86
C GLY A 31 -3.46 20.42 -11.05
N ARG A 32 -2.54 21.10 -11.72
CA ARG A 32 -1.46 21.83 -11.01
C ARG A 32 -1.85 23.24 -10.56
N GLY A 33 -3.03 23.70 -10.98
CA GLY A 33 -3.54 25.02 -10.60
C GLY A 33 -3.86 25.05 -9.11
N THR A 34 -3.58 26.16 -8.45
CA THR A 34 -3.92 26.36 -7.03
C THR A 34 -5.44 26.49 -6.81
N ASP A 35 -6.21 26.62 -7.89
CA ASP A 35 -7.66 26.62 -7.95
C ASP A 35 -8.26 25.21 -8.04
N CYS A 36 -7.45 24.16 -8.07
CA CYS A 36 -7.89 22.76 -8.06
C CYS A 36 -8.09 22.24 -6.64
N ASP A 37 -9.04 21.31 -6.48
CA ASP A 37 -9.32 20.62 -5.22
C ASP A 37 -8.18 19.64 -4.88
N ILE A 38 -7.65 18.96 -5.92
CA ILE A 38 -6.46 18.12 -5.83
C ILE A 38 -5.35 18.77 -6.66
N VAL A 39 -4.41 19.40 -5.95
CA VAL A 39 -3.28 20.10 -6.56
C VAL A 39 -2.11 19.13 -6.76
N VAL A 40 -1.83 18.77 -8.01
CA VAL A 40 -0.67 17.95 -8.40
C VAL A 40 0.44 18.90 -8.90
N PRO A 41 1.50 19.18 -8.12
CA PRO A 41 2.46 20.24 -8.42
C PRO A 41 3.49 19.92 -9.53
N ASP A 42 3.15 19.03 -10.47
CA ASP A 42 4.02 18.64 -11.57
C ASP A 42 3.76 19.50 -12.83
N ARG A 43 4.85 19.92 -13.49
CA ARG A 43 4.86 20.67 -14.76
C ARG A 43 4.24 19.92 -15.96
N GLN A 44 4.16 18.59 -15.90
CA GLN A 44 3.51 17.72 -16.87
C GLN A 44 1.98 17.74 -16.72
N VAL A 45 1.47 18.23 -15.60
CA VAL A 45 0.04 18.33 -15.32
C VAL A 45 -0.48 19.70 -15.80
N SER A 46 -1.61 19.69 -16.51
CA SER A 46 -2.29 20.92 -16.93
C SER A 46 -2.83 21.67 -15.71
N ARG A 47 -3.05 22.99 -15.84
CA ARG A 47 -3.58 23.80 -14.72
C ARG A 47 -4.91 23.24 -14.20
N GLN A 48 -5.80 22.92 -15.12
CA GLN A 48 -6.99 22.09 -14.90
C GLN A 48 -6.83 20.89 -15.83
N HIS A 49 -6.66 19.70 -15.28
CA HIS A 49 -6.25 18.51 -16.03
C HIS A 49 -7.43 17.56 -16.24
N ALA A 50 -8.02 17.12 -15.13
CA ALA A 50 -9.14 16.21 -15.13
C ALA A 50 -10.17 16.66 -14.10
N ARG A 51 -11.38 16.16 -14.26
CA ARG A 51 -12.47 16.41 -13.32
C ARG A 51 -13.22 15.12 -13.06
N ILE A 52 -13.56 14.91 -11.80
CA ILE A 52 -14.49 13.89 -11.37
C ILE A 52 -15.81 14.58 -11.01
N GLU A 53 -16.92 14.07 -11.53
CA GLU A 53 -18.26 14.56 -11.27
C GLU A 53 -19.15 13.43 -10.77
N ARG A 54 -19.95 13.71 -9.75
CA ARG A 54 -20.97 12.80 -9.24
C ARG A 54 -22.27 12.97 -10.03
N ASP A 55 -22.89 11.87 -10.42
CA ASP A 55 -24.25 11.83 -10.95
C ASP A 55 -25.09 10.76 -10.23
N ASP A 56 -26.32 10.55 -10.69
CA ASP A 56 -27.25 9.56 -10.11
C ASP A 56 -26.73 8.11 -10.19
N GLY A 57 -25.76 7.84 -11.07
CA GLY A 57 -25.16 6.54 -11.32
C GLY A 57 -23.73 6.38 -10.79
N GLY A 58 -23.22 7.31 -9.98
CA GLY A 58 -21.90 7.23 -9.36
C GLY A 58 -20.96 8.36 -9.79
N TYR A 59 -19.72 8.03 -10.15
CA TYR A 59 -18.68 9.01 -10.46
C TYR A 59 -18.21 8.90 -11.92
N LEU A 60 -18.07 10.05 -12.56
CA LEU A 60 -17.62 10.21 -13.94
C LEU A 60 -16.29 10.96 -13.98
N LEU A 61 -15.27 10.36 -14.58
CA LEU A 61 -14.00 10.99 -14.87
C LEU A 61 -14.01 11.61 -16.28
N ARG A 62 -13.51 12.85 -16.39
CA ARG A 62 -13.32 13.57 -17.65
C ARG A 62 -11.94 14.18 -17.73
N ASP A 63 -11.28 14.02 -18.87
CA ASP A 63 -10.13 14.85 -19.24
C ASP A 63 -10.61 16.23 -19.71
N LEU A 64 -9.96 17.30 -19.28
CA LEU A 64 -10.33 18.68 -19.60
C LEU A 64 -9.53 19.25 -20.78
N GLY A 65 -9.15 18.40 -21.74
CA GLY A 65 -8.30 18.80 -22.86
C GLY A 65 -6.85 18.99 -22.41
N SER A 66 -6.40 18.12 -21.51
CA SER A 66 -5.07 18.21 -20.93
C SER A 66 -3.97 17.92 -21.97
N LYS A 67 -2.78 18.48 -21.76
CA LYS A 67 -1.65 18.29 -22.69
C LYS A 67 -1.17 16.84 -22.78
N ASN A 68 -1.04 16.19 -21.62
CA ASN A 68 -0.46 14.85 -21.49
C ASN A 68 -1.50 13.75 -21.25
N ARG A 69 -2.79 14.09 -21.39
CA ARG A 69 -3.94 13.20 -21.29
C ARG A 69 -4.12 12.55 -19.91
N THR A 70 -5.30 12.00 -19.74
CA THR A 70 -5.70 11.18 -18.59
C THR A 70 -5.86 9.75 -19.06
N TYR A 71 -5.46 8.77 -18.26
CA TYR A 71 -5.62 7.34 -18.58
C TYR A 71 -6.39 6.64 -17.47
N VAL A 72 -7.13 5.60 -17.83
CA VAL A 72 -7.81 4.70 -16.90
C VAL A 72 -7.39 3.27 -17.22
N ASN A 73 -6.86 2.54 -16.24
CA ASN A 73 -6.36 1.16 -16.39
C ASN A 73 -5.41 1.02 -17.60
N GLY A 74 -4.50 1.98 -17.77
CA GLY A 74 -3.53 2.04 -18.86
C GLY A 74 -4.09 2.47 -20.23
N GLN A 75 -5.38 2.76 -20.36
CA GLN A 75 -6.00 3.21 -21.61
C GLN A 75 -6.26 4.72 -21.59
N GLU A 76 -5.90 5.43 -22.67
CA GLU A 76 -6.15 6.88 -22.79
C GLU A 76 -7.66 7.16 -22.74
N LEU A 77 -8.04 8.11 -21.89
CA LEU A 77 -9.40 8.58 -21.76
C LEU A 77 -9.79 9.40 -23.00
N GLY A 78 -10.80 8.92 -23.73
CA GLY A 78 -11.33 9.61 -24.90
C GLY A 78 -12.19 10.83 -24.57
N SER A 79 -12.89 11.34 -25.58
CA SER A 79 -13.81 12.49 -25.44
C SER A 79 -15.07 12.20 -24.62
N THR A 80 -15.41 10.92 -24.43
CA THR A 80 -16.56 10.50 -23.65
C THR A 80 -16.13 10.31 -22.19
N PRO A 81 -16.91 10.83 -21.21
CA PRO A 81 -16.65 10.60 -19.79
C PRO A 81 -16.61 9.12 -19.45
N TYR A 82 -15.69 8.73 -18.56
CA TYR A 82 -15.56 7.37 -18.09
C TYR A 82 -16.27 7.17 -16.75
N ARG A 83 -17.03 6.09 -16.63
CA ARG A 83 -17.73 5.70 -15.39
C ARG A 83 -16.75 4.96 -14.48
N LEU A 84 -16.30 5.62 -13.42
CA LEU A 84 -15.39 5.03 -12.45
C LEU A 84 -16.06 3.87 -11.71
N ARG A 85 -15.31 2.80 -11.56
CA ARG A 85 -15.64 1.60 -10.81
C ARG A 85 -14.60 1.41 -9.72
N ASP A 86 -15.03 0.76 -8.65
CA ASP A 86 -14.14 0.39 -7.56
C ASP A 86 -12.91 -0.38 -8.09
N GLY A 87 -11.72 0.02 -7.64
CA GLY A 87 -10.44 -0.54 -8.06
C GLY A 87 -9.84 0.06 -9.34
N ASP A 88 -10.52 0.98 -10.02
CA ASP A 88 -9.97 1.61 -11.22
C ASP A 88 -8.71 2.43 -10.91
N GLU A 89 -7.66 2.22 -11.71
CA GLU A 89 -6.44 3.04 -11.70
C GLU A 89 -6.61 4.22 -12.66
N ILE A 90 -6.48 5.43 -12.14
CA ILE A 90 -6.48 6.70 -12.87
C ILE A 90 -5.04 7.21 -12.93
N GLN A 91 -4.54 7.43 -14.14
CA GLN A 91 -3.26 8.10 -14.36
C GLN A 91 -3.49 9.52 -14.89
N ILE A 92 -2.95 10.50 -14.18
CA ILE A 92 -2.94 11.91 -14.59
C ILE A 92 -1.60 12.19 -15.27
N ALA A 93 -1.65 12.65 -16.52
CA ALA A 93 -0.48 12.72 -17.38
C ALA A 93 0.23 11.35 -17.44
N LEU A 94 1.53 11.34 -17.14
CA LEU A 94 2.38 10.15 -17.04
C LEU A 94 3.15 10.12 -15.71
N CYS A 95 2.78 10.97 -14.75
CA CYS A 95 3.55 11.24 -13.53
C CYS A 95 2.80 10.93 -12.24
N THR A 96 1.49 10.73 -12.30
CA THR A 96 0.68 10.51 -11.10
C THR A 96 -0.33 9.41 -11.35
N LYS A 97 -0.31 8.36 -10.52
CA LYS A 97 -1.30 7.28 -10.53
C LYS A 97 -2.11 7.29 -9.24
N MET A 98 -3.41 7.09 -9.38
CA MET A 98 -4.37 7.15 -8.30
C MET A 98 -5.36 6.00 -8.43
N GLY A 99 -5.77 5.36 -7.33
CA GLY A 99 -6.88 4.42 -7.33
C GLY A 99 -8.18 5.08 -6.91
N PHE A 100 -9.29 4.66 -7.52
CA PHE A 100 -10.63 4.98 -7.08
C PHE A 100 -11.21 3.83 -6.24
N VAL A 101 -11.68 4.16 -5.04
CA VAL A 101 -12.37 3.22 -4.15
C VAL A 101 -13.82 3.66 -4.00
N GLY A 102 -14.77 2.79 -4.32
CA GLY A 102 -16.22 3.04 -4.33
C GLY A 102 -16.88 2.91 -2.96
N ALA A 103 -18.09 3.46 -2.83
CA ALA A 103 -18.88 3.44 -1.58
C ALA A 103 -19.60 2.09 -1.31
N ASP A 104 -19.96 1.35 -2.36
CA ASP A 104 -20.69 0.07 -2.27
C ASP A 104 -19.77 -1.16 -2.15
N ALA A 105 -18.49 -0.95 -1.87
CA ALA A 105 -17.60 -2.05 -1.54
C ALA A 105 -18.09 -2.68 -0.22
N THR A 106 -18.82 -3.80 -0.30
CA THR A 106 -18.77 -4.82 0.76
C THR A 106 -17.32 -5.24 0.84
N LEU A 107 -16.55 -4.54 1.67
CA LEU A 107 -15.11 -4.69 1.88
C LEU A 107 -14.64 -6.12 1.57
N PRO A 108 -13.71 -6.31 0.62
CA PRO A 108 -12.43 -6.76 1.07
C PRO A 108 -11.77 -5.56 1.78
N LEU A 109 -11.58 -5.67 3.10
CA LEU A 109 -10.33 -5.17 3.65
C LEU A 109 -9.24 -5.73 2.74
N GLU A 110 -8.37 -4.88 2.18
CA GLU A 110 -7.13 -5.19 1.43
C GLU A 110 -6.98 -4.32 0.16
N LEU A 111 -7.07 -3.00 0.27
CA LEU A 111 -6.32 -2.10 -0.61
C LEU A 111 -5.74 -0.99 0.26
N GLU A 112 -4.83 -1.41 1.15
CA GLU A 112 -3.81 -0.52 1.67
C GLU A 112 -3.08 0.11 0.47
N GLY A 113 -2.77 1.40 0.56
CA GLY A 113 -1.98 2.12 -0.46
C GLY A 113 -0.59 1.50 -0.63
N PRO A 114 0.39 2.21 -1.21
CA PRO A 114 1.73 1.68 -1.37
C PRO A 114 2.42 1.59 0.01
N ASN A 115 2.08 0.57 0.80
CA ASN A 115 3.08 -0.22 1.48
C ASN A 115 3.89 -0.88 0.37
N ARG A 116 4.81 -0.11 -0.24
CA ARG A 116 5.94 -0.68 -0.98
C ARG A 116 6.73 -1.62 -0.08
N GLY A 117 6.64 -1.36 1.22
CA GLY A 117 7.13 -2.21 2.28
C GLY A 117 6.29 -3.46 2.57
N LEU A 118 6.84 -4.23 3.48
CA LEU A 118 6.22 -5.38 4.10
C LEU A 118 5.20 -4.90 5.15
N HIS A 119 4.01 -5.48 5.15
CA HIS A 119 2.96 -5.20 6.13
C HIS A 119 2.16 -6.45 6.50
N ILE A 120 1.43 -6.37 7.62
CA ILE A 120 0.60 -7.45 8.14
C ILE A 120 -0.82 -6.94 8.37
N ASP A 121 -1.80 -7.61 7.78
CA ASP A 121 -3.19 -7.54 8.23
C ASP A 121 -3.35 -8.48 9.43
N ARG A 122 -3.39 -7.91 10.64
CA ARG A 122 -3.53 -8.68 11.89
C ARG A 122 -4.92 -9.29 12.05
N ALA A 123 -5.95 -8.71 11.45
CA ALA A 123 -7.32 -9.22 11.52
C ALA A 123 -7.48 -10.46 10.64
N ALA A 124 -6.93 -10.43 9.43
CA ALA A 124 -6.92 -11.55 8.51
C ALA A 124 -5.76 -12.55 8.74
N LYS A 125 -4.76 -12.19 9.55
CA LYS A 125 -3.49 -12.89 9.73
C LYS A 125 -2.75 -13.13 8.41
N LYS A 126 -2.76 -12.12 7.56
CA LYS A 126 -2.13 -12.15 6.24
C LYS A 126 -0.95 -11.20 6.19
N VAL A 127 0.02 -11.54 5.35
CA VAL A 127 1.24 -10.76 5.17
C VAL A 127 1.29 -10.33 3.72
N PHE A 128 1.68 -9.09 3.48
CA PHE A 128 1.72 -8.50 2.15
C PHE A 128 3.04 -7.78 1.94
N ILE A 129 3.52 -7.77 0.69
CA ILE A 129 4.73 -7.05 0.27
C ILE A 129 4.40 -6.34 -1.04
N GLY A 130 4.52 -5.02 -1.09
CA GLY A 130 4.20 -4.26 -2.31
C GLY A 130 2.78 -4.53 -2.82
N GLY A 131 1.82 -4.68 -1.92
CA GLY A 131 0.41 -5.02 -2.23
C GLY A 131 0.14 -6.48 -2.60
N HIS A 132 1.14 -7.36 -2.66
CA HIS A 132 0.95 -8.77 -2.98
C HIS A 132 0.90 -9.63 -1.71
N GLU A 133 -0.14 -10.46 -1.57
CA GLU A 133 -0.27 -11.40 -0.45
C GLU A 133 0.83 -12.47 -0.52
N LEU A 134 1.51 -12.70 0.59
CA LEU A 134 2.52 -13.72 0.76
C LEU A 134 1.86 -15.09 0.96
N THR A 135 1.79 -15.84 -0.14
CA THR A 135 1.20 -17.18 -0.21
C THR A 135 2.24 -18.26 -0.50
N PRO A 136 2.14 -19.49 0.08
CA PRO A 136 1.18 -19.90 1.13
C PRO A 136 1.38 -19.11 2.43
N PRO A 137 0.51 -19.17 3.45
CA PRO A 137 0.70 -18.40 4.69
C PRO A 137 1.99 -18.76 5.43
N LEU A 138 2.50 -17.85 6.27
CA LEU A 138 3.68 -18.09 7.11
C LEU A 138 3.36 -19.09 8.23
N SER A 139 4.37 -19.82 8.71
CA SER A 139 4.19 -20.62 9.93
C SER A 139 3.95 -19.71 11.16
N PRO A 140 3.33 -20.21 12.25
CA PRO A 140 3.08 -19.40 13.44
C PRO A 140 4.35 -18.70 13.98
N ALA A 141 5.48 -19.42 14.00
CA ALA A 141 6.76 -18.86 14.45
C ALA A 141 7.29 -17.78 13.49
N GLN A 142 7.14 -17.97 12.18
CA GLN A 142 7.53 -16.96 11.19
C GLN A 142 6.67 -15.70 11.28
N TYR A 143 5.35 -15.87 11.48
CA TYR A 143 4.42 -14.76 11.64
C TYR A 143 4.72 -13.95 12.91
N ARG A 144 4.89 -14.61 14.07
CA ARG A 144 5.25 -13.93 15.33
C ARG A 144 6.56 -13.17 15.22
N LEU A 145 7.56 -13.77 14.57
CA LEU A 145 8.85 -13.10 14.33
C LEU A 145 8.66 -11.83 13.49
N LEU A 146 7.87 -11.93 12.41
CA LEU A 146 7.63 -10.79 11.53
C LEU A 146 6.82 -9.69 12.21
N GLU A 147 5.83 -10.06 13.00
CA GLU A 147 5.01 -9.15 13.81
C GLU A 147 5.89 -8.37 14.81
N LEU A 148 6.75 -9.06 15.57
CA LEU A 148 7.71 -8.44 16.47
C LEU A 148 8.64 -7.44 15.76
N LEU A 149 9.16 -7.85 14.60
CA LEU A 149 10.07 -7.03 13.79
C LEU A 149 9.39 -5.77 13.23
N LEU A 150 8.10 -5.85 12.88
CA LEU A 150 7.30 -4.72 12.43
C LEU A 150 6.91 -3.78 13.56
N ASP A 151 6.53 -4.32 14.72
CA ASP A 151 6.19 -3.52 15.90
C ASP A 151 7.39 -2.69 16.40
N SER A 152 8.60 -3.18 16.13
CA SER A 152 9.86 -2.55 16.51
C SER A 152 10.68 -2.09 15.30
N GLU A 153 10.01 -1.62 14.25
CA GLU A 153 10.66 -1.19 13.00
C GLU A 153 11.81 -0.19 13.25
N GLY A 154 12.94 -0.42 12.58
CA GLY A 154 14.14 0.40 12.74
C GLY A 154 14.94 0.14 14.03
N GLN A 155 14.44 -0.66 14.97
CA GLN A 155 15.16 -1.06 16.18
C GLN A 155 15.87 -2.41 16.01
N VAL A 156 16.93 -2.63 16.78
CA VAL A 156 17.64 -3.91 16.80
C VAL A 156 17.03 -4.78 17.88
N ILE A 157 16.37 -5.86 17.47
CA ILE A 157 15.78 -6.86 18.36
C ILE A 157 16.80 -7.93 18.68
N SER A 158 16.97 -8.20 19.97
CA SER A 158 17.94 -9.18 20.46
C SER A 158 17.49 -10.62 20.22
N ARG A 159 18.42 -11.57 20.26
CA ARG A 159 18.09 -13.00 20.12
C ARG A 159 17.20 -13.49 21.26
N ASP A 160 17.45 -13.04 22.49
CA ASP A 160 16.67 -13.44 23.66
C ASP A 160 15.22 -12.93 23.60
N GLU A 161 15.04 -11.71 23.10
CA GLU A 161 13.73 -11.10 22.87
C GLU A 161 12.94 -11.83 21.77
N ILE A 162 13.63 -12.26 20.71
CA ILE A 162 13.03 -13.11 19.68
C ILE A 162 12.62 -14.47 20.28
N VAL A 163 13.46 -15.07 21.12
CA VAL A 163 13.14 -16.37 21.76
C VAL A 163 11.87 -16.28 22.60
N THR A 164 11.80 -15.27 23.47
CA THR A 164 10.68 -15.08 24.41
C THR A 164 9.36 -14.70 23.74
N THR A 165 9.41 -14.07 22.56
CA THR A 165 8.20 -13.66 21.83
C THR A 165 7.70 -14.73 20.86
N VAL A 166 8.61 -15.39 20.14
CA VAL A 166 8.25 -16.32 19.06
C VAL A 166 7.85 -17.68 19.62
N TRP A 167 8.54 -18.16 20.65
CA TRP A 167 8.30 -19.45 21.28
C TRP A 167 7.57 -19.25 22.61
N SER A 168 6.62 -20.12 22.91
CA SER A 168 5.92 -20.13 24.21
C SER A 168 6.89 -20.52 25.33
N GLU A 169 6.59 -20.25 26.61
CA GLU A 169 7.50 -20.59 27.74
C GLU A 169 7.96 -22.07 27.74
N GLU A 170 7.09 -23.00 27.34
CA GLU A 170 7.41 -24.42 27.20
C GLU A 170 8.33 -24.74 26.01
N GLU A 171 8.26 -23.93 24.95
CA GLU A 171 9.01 -24.12 23.70
C GLU A 171 10.35 -23.37 23.70
N ALA A 172 10.49 -22.31 24.51
CA ALA A 172 11.69 -21.50 24.64
C ALA A 172 12.84 -22.27 25.32
N LEU A 173 12.53 -23.24 26.17
CA LEU A 173 13.48 -24.14 26.83
C LEU A 173 14.20 -25.02 25.81
N GLY A 174 15.38 -24.58 25.36
CA GLY A 174 16.24 -25.35 24.45
C GLY A 174 16.27 -24.86 23.01
N VAL A 175 15.69 -23.69 22.70
CA VAL A 175 15.88 -23.03 21.40
C VAL A 175 17.34 -22.64 21.25
N SER A 176 18.03 -23.23 20.28
CA SER A 176 19.41 -22.87 19.96
C SER A 176 19.45 -21.62 19.08
N GLU A 177 20.56 -20.88 19.11
CA GLU A 177 20.77 -19.75 18.18
C GLU A 177 20.62 -20.18 16.71
N GLN A 178 20.99 -21.43 16.39
CA GLN A 178 20.82 -22.00 15.05
C GLN A 178 19.35 -22.10 14.64
N ALA A 179 18.43 -22.33 15.57
CA ALA A 179 17.00 -22.36 15.30
C ALA A 179 16.47 -20.96 14.95
N ILE A 180 16.98 -19.92 15.63
CA ILE A 180 16.66 -18.51 15.33
C ILE A 180 17.16 -18.15 13.94
N ASP A 181 18.44 -18.45 13.65
CA ASP A 181 19.04 -18.16 12.36
C ASP A 181 18.32 -18.92 11.22
N ALA A 182 17.92 -20.17 11.45
CA ALA A 182 17.12 -20.93 10.49
C ALA A 182 15.73 -20.34 10.27
N LEU A 183 15.08 -19.83 11.31
CA LEU A 183 13.77 -19.17 11.22
C LEU A 183 13.87 -17.88 10.40
N VAL A 184 14.83 -17.02 10.73
CA VAL A 184 15.10 -15.76 10.01
C VAL A 184 15.44 -16.05 8.55
N ARG A 185 16.29 -17.04 8.28
CA ARG A 185 16.63 -17.44 6.90
C ARG A 185 15.39 -17.82 6.11
N ARG A 186 14.54 -18.71 6.65
CA ARG A 186 13.31 -19.13 5.97
C ARG A 186 12.34 -17.99 5.76
N LEU A 187 12.24 -17.05 6.71
CA LEU A 187 11.40 -15.86 6.57
C LEU A 187 11.93 -14.95 5.47
N ARG A 188 13.24 -14.72 5.39
CA ARG A 188 13.88 -13.99 4.28
C ARG A 188 13.60 -14.65 2.94
N ASP A 189 13.80 -15.97 2.82
CA ASP A 189 13.53 -16.69 1.58
C ASP A 189 12.09 -16.47 1.09
N ARG A 190 11.13 -16.42 2.02
CA ARG A 190 9.71 -16.18 1.73
C ARG A 190 9.44 -14.74 1.27
N ILE A 191 10.08 -13.76 1.90
CA ILE A 191 9.94 -12.34 1.56
C ILE A 191 10.60 -12.05 0.21
N SER A 192 11.83 -12.52 0.01
CA SER A 192 12.61 -12.32 -1.23
C SER A 192 12.03 -13.03 -2.44
N ALA A 193 11.13 -14.01 -2.26
CA ALA A 193 10.38 -14.61 -3.35
C ALA A 193 9.40 -13.63 -4.01
N LEU A 194 8.91 -12.63 -3.27
CA LEU A 194 8.00 -11.60 -3.77
C LEU A 194 8.71 -10.29 -4.09
N ASP A 195 9.75 -9.93 -3.34
CA ASP A 195 10.57 -8.74 -3.58
C ASP A 195 12.06 -9.08 -3.43
N PRO A 196 12.71 -9.56 -4.52
CA PRO A 196 14.12 -9.93 -4.49
C PRO A 196 15.06 -8.72 -4.42
N ASP A 197 14.55 -7.52 -4.72
CA ASP A 197 15.35 -6.30 -4.85
C ASP A 197 15.50 -5.53 -3.52
N HIS A 198 14.91 -6.03 -2.43
CA HIS A 198 14.99 -5.41 -1.11
C HIS A 198 15.27 -6.39 0.02
N HIS A 199 16.17 -5.99 0.94
CA HIS A 199 16.54 -6.79 2.10
C HIS A 199 15.85 -6.26 3.36
N TYR A 200 14.61 -6.70 3.59
CA TYR A 200 13.79 -6.25 4.72
C TYR A 200 14.39 -6.56 6.10
N ILE A 201 15.04 -7.71 6.28
CA ILE A 201 15.56 -8.14 7.59
C ILE A 201 17.07 -8.10 7.56
N VAL A 202 17.68 -7.16 8.26
CA VAL A 202 19.13 -6.97 8.35
C VAL A 202 19.68 -7.64 9.61
N THR A 203 20.78 -8.40 9.45
CA THR A 203 21.51 -8.96 10.62
C THR A 203 22.46 -7.91 11.18
N VAL A 204 22.31 -7.57 12.45
CA VAL A 204 23.25 -6.74 13.20
C VAL A 204 24.17 -7.66 14.01
N ARG A 205 25.39 -7.84 13.52
CA ARG A 205 26.36 -8.80 14.08
C ARG A 205 26.57 -8.57 15.57
N GLY A 206 26.41 -9.63 16.37
CA GLY A 206 26.58 -9.59 17.83
C GLY A 206 25.40 -9.00 18.62
N HIS A 207 24.39 -8.43 17.96
CA HIS A 207 23.27 -7.77 18.63
C HIS A 207 21.92 -8.40 18.30
N GLY A 208 21.67 -8.78 17.05
CA GLY A 208 20.40 -9.40 16.67
C GLY A 208 19.96 -9.04 15.25
N PHE A 209 18.69 -8.70 15.08
CA PHE A 209 18.07 -8.44 13.79
C PHE A 209 17.28 -7.13 13.80
N ARG A 210 17.23 -6.46 12.65
CA ARG A 210 16.48 -5.21 12.47
C ARG A 210 15.66 -5.29 11.19
N LEU A 211 14.42 -4.81 11.26
CA LEU A 211 13.61 -4.60 10.07
C LEU A 211 13.92 -3.23 9.46
N GLU A 212 14.16 -3.21 8.15
CA GLU A 212 14.24 -2.01 7.32
C GLU A 212 13.14 -2.08 6.27
N ASN A 213 12.02 -1.45 6.56
CA ASN A 213 10.91 -1.39 5.63
C ASN A 213 11.17 -0.36 4.51
N ARG A 214 10.41 -0.46 3.42
CA ARG A 214 10.55 0.41 2.23
C ARG A 214 9.67 1.64 2.29
#